data_AF-A0A2T4PQN1-F1
#
_entry.id   AF-A0A2T4PQN1-F1
#
_cell.length_a   1.000
_cell.length_b   1.000
_cell.length_c   1.000
_cell.angle_alpha   90.00
_cell.angle_beta   90.00
_cell.angle_gamma   90.00
#
_symmetry.space_group_name_H-M   'P 1'
#
loop_
_entity.id
_entity.type
_entity.pdbx_description
1 polymer ?
#
loop_
_entity_poly.entity_id
_entity_poly.type
_entity_poly.pdbx_seq_one_letter_code
_entity_poly.pdbx_strand_id
1 'polypeptide(L)' 'MENNGKGLKTCTWIFIILSVITPLFAIGSIICSIKYKKYDQAKGANLLKISIIVGVVIFILNLFTLLGLG' A
#
# COMPACT_ATOMS: atom_id res chain seq x y z
N MET A 1 19.56 13.40 -24.61
CA MET A 1 18.33 12.63 -24.30
C MET A 1 18.61 11.23 -23.71
N GLU A 2 19.86 10.83 -23.46
CA GLU A 2 20.23 9.47 -23.03
C GLU A 2 20.01 9.16 -21.53
N ASN A 3 20.04 10.17 -20.65
CA ASN A 3 19.92 9.97 -19.19
C ASN A 3 18.47 9.83 -18.68
N ASN A 4 17.48 10.32 -19.42
CA ASN A 4 16.07 10.27 -19.00
C ASN A 4 15.51 8.84 -19.03
N GLY A 5 15.97 8.00 -19.95
CA GLY A 5 15.54 6.60 -20.05
C GLY A 5 16.00 5.73 -18.88
N LYS A 6 17.21 6.00 -18.34
CA LYS A 6 17.71 5.31 -17.14
C LYS A 6 16.95 5.72 -15.89
N GLY A 7 16.69 7.02 -15.71
CA GLY A 7 15.89 7.52 -14.60
C GLY A 7 14.47 6.95 -14.60
N LEU A 8 13.81 6.94 -15.75
CA LEU A 8 12.46 6.39 -15.91
C LEU A 8 12.42 4.88 -15.60
N LYS A 9 13.38 4.12 -16.12
CA LYS A 9 13.49 2.67 -15.87
C LYS A 9 13.70 2.36 -14.38
N THR A 10 14.57 3.12 -13.70
CA THR A 10 14.79 2.98 -12.26
C THR A 10 13.54 3.33 -11.46
N CYS A 11 12.84 4.40 -11.84
CA CYS A 11 11.59 4.80 -11.19
C CYS A 11 10.51 3.73 -11.35
N THR A 12 10.33 3.19 -12.56
CA THR A 12 9.41 2.07 -12.82
C THR A 12 9.75 0.84 -11.98
N TRP A 13 11.04 0.49 -11.86
CA TRP A 13 11.46 -0.65 -11.05
C TRP A 13 11.15 -0.46 -9.55
N ILE A 14 11.38 0.76 -9.03
CA ILE A 14 11.03 1.12 -7.66
C ILE A 14 9.52 1.02 -7.44
N PHE A 15 8.72 1.51 -8.39
CA PHE A 15 7.25 1.40 -8.34
C PHE A 15 6.77 -0.05 -8.37
N ILE A 16 7.37 -0.92 -9.18
CA ILE A 16 7.02 -2.35 -9.22
C ILE A 16 7.33 -3.01 -7.89
N ILE A 17 8.53 -2.78 -7.34
CA ILE A 17 8.90 -3.32 -6.03
C ILE A 17 7.93 -2.80 -4.96
N LEU A 18 7.66 -1.49 -4.92
CA LEU A 18 6.72 -0.90 -3.99
C LEU A 18 5.31 -1.50 -4.11
N SER A 19 4.84 -1.74 -5.33
CA SER A 19 3.54 -2.38 -5.59
C SER A 19 3.44 -3.80 -5.05
N VAL A 20 4.55 -4.54 -4.92
CA VAL A 20 4.56 -5.90 -4.35
C VAL A 20 4.70 -5.88 -2.83
N ILE A 21 5.48 -4.95 -2.27
CA ILE A 21 5.67 -4.86 -0.81
C ILE A 21 4.40 -4.32 -0.13
N THR A 22 3.69 -3.40 -0.78
CA THR A 22 2.48 -2.75 -0.24
C THR A 22 1.38 -3.74 0.18
N PRO A 23 0.97 -4.74 -0.64
CA PRO A 23 -0.01 -5.73 -0.20
C PRO A 23 0.52 -6.61 0.94
N LEU A 24 1.81 -6.98 0.93
CA LEU A 24 2.43 -7.71 2.05
C LEU A 24 2.36 -6.90 3.36
N PHE A 25 2.65 -5.60 3.27
CA PHE A 25 2.61 -4.70 4.41
C PHE A 25 1.17 -4.48 4.91
N ALA A 26 0.19 -4.41 4.01
CA ALA A 26 -1.22 -4.31 4.37
C ALA A 26 -1.68 -5.54 5.18
N ILE A 27 -1.33 -6.76 4.72
CA ILE A 27 -1.66 -8.00 5.42
C ILE A 27 -0.97 -8.04 6.81
N GLY A 28 0.33 -7.71 6.86
CA GLY A 28 1.08 -7.64 8.12
C GLY A 28 0.49 -6.63 9.11
N SER A 29 0.04 -5.47 8.62
CA SER A 29 -0.57 -4.41 9.42
C SER A 29 -1.94 -4.83 9.99
N ILE A 30 -2.74 -5.56 9.21
CA ILE A 30 -4.02 -6.12 9.68
C ILE A 30 -3.78 -7.18 10.76
N ILE A 31 -2.85 -8.12 10.54
CA ILE A 31 -2.50 -9.16 11.53
C ILE A 31 -1.97 -8.53 12.82
N CYS A 32 -1.07 -7.55 12.70
CA CYS A 32 -0.54 -6.81 13.84
C CYS A 32 -1.67 -6.10 14.60
N SER A 33 -2.57 -5.41 13.90
CA SER A 33 -3.72 -4.73 14.53
C SER A 33 -4.66 -5.69 15.24
N ILE A 34 -4.92 -6.88 14.69
CA ILE A 34 -5.73 -7.93 15.33
C ILE A 34 -5.02 -8.47 16.59
N LYS A 35 -3.70 -8.70 16.52
CA LYS A 35 -2.91 -9.14 17.68
C LYS A 35 -2.87 -8.07 18.77
N TYR A 36 -2.74 -6.80 18.39
CA TYR A 36 -2.75 -5.64 19.29
C TYR A 36 -4.11 -5.41 19.93
N LYS A 37 -5.21 -5.71 19.23
CA LYS A 37 -6.58 -5.65 19.77
C LYS A 37 -6.77 -6.54 21.00
N LYS A 38 -5.98 -7.61 21.16
CA LYS A 38 -5.98 -8.45 22.38
C LYS A 38 -5.34 -7.76 23.60
N TYR A 39 -4.46 -6.78 23.39
CA TYR A 39 -3.79 -6.03 24.45
C TYR A 39 -4.50 -4.71 24.74
N ASP A 40 -4.88 -3.96 23.70
CA ASP A 40 -5.61 -2.70 23.81
C ASP A 40 -6.65 -2.60 22.68
N GLN A 41 -7.92 -2.77 23.05
CA GLN A 41 -9.01 -2.87 22.08
C GLN A 41 -9.26 -1.54 21.34
N ALA A 42 -9.07 -0.40 22.01
CA ALA A 42 -9.34 0.92 21.46
C ALA A 42 -8.25 1.34 20.45
N LYS A 43 -6.97 1.16 20.78
CA LYS A 43 -5.85 1.40 19.86
C LYS A 43 -5.86 0.41 18.70
N GLY A 44 -6.09 -0.87 18.96
CA GLY A 44 -6.15 -1.90 17.91
C GLY A 44 -7.26 -1.63 16.89
N ALA A 45 -8.45 -1.21 17.33
CA ALA A 45 -9.55 -0.87 16.44
C ALA A 45 -9.25 0.36 15.56
N ASN A 46 -8.61 1.39 16.10
CA ASN A 46 -8.23 2.58 15.33
C ASN A 46 -7.15 2.27 14.28
N LEU A 47 -6.14 1.46 14.63
CA LEU A 47 -5.11 1.02 13.69
C LEU A 47 -5.70 0.17 12.55
N LEU A 48 -6.63 -0.73 12.88
CA LEU A 48 -7.30 -1.57 11.89
C LEU A 48 -8.15 -0.72 10.93
N LYS A 49 -8.86 0.30 11.44
CA LYS A 49 -9.60 1.26 10.63
C LYS A 49 -8.70 2.02 9.64
N ILE A 50 -7.55 2.52 10.12
CA ILE A 50 -6.58 3.23 9.29
C ILE A 50 -6.01 2.31 8.21
N SER A 51 -5.65 1.07 8.59
CA SER A 51 -5.12 0.07 7.65
C SER A 51 -6.12 -0.26 6.54
N ILE A 52 -7.41 -0.43 6.87
CA ILE A 52 -8.48 -0.63 5.88
C ILE A 52 -8.62 0.60 4.96
N ILE A 53 -8.65 1.82 5.52
CA ILE A 53 -8.80 3.05 4.73
C ILE A 53 -7.65 3.20 3.73
N VAL A 54 -6.40 2.99 4.18
CA VAL A 54 -5.22 3.04 3.32
C VAL A 54 -5.30 1.97 2.23
N GLY A 55 -5.72 0.75 2.56
CA GLY A 55 -5.93 -0.32 1.60
C GLY A 55 -6.96 0.04 0.52
N VAL A 56 -8.09 0.62 0.90
CA VAL A 56 -9.15 1.06 -0.03
C VAL A 56 -8.66 2.19 -0.94
N VAL A 57 -7.95 3.18 -0.42
CA VAL A 57 -7.41 4.30 -1.23
C VAL A 57 -6.43 3.78 -2.28
N ILE A 58 -5.52 2.89 -1.90
CA ILE A 58 -4.55 2.29 -2.82
C ILE A 58 -5.27 1.43 -3.86
N PHE A 59 -6.29 0.67 -3.46
CA PHE A 59 -7.11 -0.11 -4.38
C PHE A 59 -7.81 0.76 -5.42
N ILE A 60 -8.41 1.89 -5.00
CA ILE A 60 -9.05 2.84 -5.91
C ILE A 60 -8.02 3.46 -6.85
N LEU A 61 -6.87 3.92 -6.35
CA LEU A 61 -5.81 4.48 -7.20
C LEU A 61 -5.30 3.47 -8.23
N ASN A 62 -5.12 2.21 -7.82
CA ASN A 62 -4.69 1.13 -8.70
C ASN A 62 -5.78 0.83 -9.74
N LEU A 63 -7.06 0.85 -9.37
CA LEU A 63 -8.19 0.70 -10.28
C LEU A 63 -8.28 1.84 -11.30
N PHE A 64 -8.11 3.11 -10.88
CA PHE A 64 -8.05 4.26 -11.78
C PHE A 64 -6.89 4.14 -12.78
N THR A 65 -5.74 3.68 -12.31
CA THR A 65 -4.55 3.43 -13.15
C THR A 65 -4.81 2.29 -14.14
N LEU A 66 -5.42 1.19 -13.68
CA LEU A 66 -5.75 0.03 -14.52
C LEU A 66 -6.77 0.39 -15.61
N LEU A 67 -7.74 1.23 -15.29
CA LEU A 67 -8.75 1.73 -16.22
C LEU A 67 -8.21 2.83 -17.16
N GLY A 68 -6.95 3.25 -17.00
CA GLY A 68 -6.33 4.27 -17.83
C GLY A 68 -6.91 5.68 -17.63
N LEU A 69 -7.55 5.93 -16.48
CA LEU A 69 -8.15 7.23 -16.12
C LEU A 69 -7.17 8.18 -15.41
N GLY A 70 -5.86 7.92 -15.49
CA GLY A 70 -4.79 8.68 -14.83
C GLY A 70 -3.87 9.40 -15.80
#